data_AF-A0A7X9DBU1-F1
#
_entry.id   AF-A0A7X9DBU1-F1
#
_cell.length_a   1.000
_cell.length_b   1.000
_cell.length_c   1.000
_cell.angle_alpha   90.00
_cell.angle_beta   90.00
_cell.angle_gamma   90.00
#
_symmetry.space_group_name_H-M   'P 1'
#
loop_
_entity.id
_entity.type
_entity.pdbx_description
1 polymer ?
#
loop_
_entity_poly.entity_id
_entity_poly.type
_entity_poly.pdbx_seq_one_letter_code
_entity_poly.pdbx_strand_id
1 'polypeptide(L)'
;MKKITLVLVQFGLLLFLGCKTSSKDNRCFDKIASVDFSQVSITDNFWSPRLKSHVAITLPVCIDQIEHKTGRIRNFENAAKGTGVHSGIFFDDSDVYKALEGMAYSLINNPNPELEKKADEWIDKIAAAQQPDGYINTFYTLTGLDKRWTNMDKHEMYCAGHMIEAA
;
A
#
# COMPACT_ATOMS: atom_id res chain seq x y z
N MET A 1 48.32 40.16 -72.52
CA MET A 1 49.53 39.60 -71.88
C MET A 1 49.54 39.98 -70.40
N LYS A 2 49.92 39.00 -69.56
CA LYS A 2 50.23 39.05 -68.11
C LYS A 2 49.04 39.00 -67.11
N LYS A 3 48.98 37.85 -66.42
CA LYS A 3 48.28 37.56 -65.15
C LYS A 3 48.97 38.30 -63.99
N ILE A 4 48.25 38.62 -62.91
CA ILE A 4 48.70 38.73 -61.49
C ILE A 4 47.40 38.79 -60.63
N THR A 5 46.98 37.71 -59.97
CA THR A 5 47.27 37.27 -58.58
C THR A 5 46.29 37.82 -57.53
N LEU A 6 45.60 36.85 -56.91
CA LEU A 6 44.63 36.88 -55.82
C LEU A 6 45.24 37.36 -54.49
N VAL A 7 44.56 38.24 -53.73
CA VAL A 7 44.67 38.31 -52.26
C VAL A 7 43.30 38.63 -51.65
N LEU A 8 42.73 37.63 -50.97
CA LEU A 8 41.61 37.74 -50.03
C LEU A 8 42.15 38.25 -48.68
N VAL A 9 41.59 39.33 -48.13
CA VAL A 9 41.69 39.63 -46.69
C VAL A 9 40.35 40.15 -46.17
N GLN A 10 39.94 39.55 -45.05
CA GLN A 10 38.76 39.74 -44.22
C GLN A 10 38.45 41.21 -43.89
N PHE A 11 37.19 41.54 -43.61
CA PHE A 11 36.73 41.79 -42.23
C PHE A 11 35.21 41.94 -42.21
N GLY A 12 34.56 40.92 -41.63
CA GLY A 12 33.13 40.93 -41.37
C GLY A 12 32.82 41.49 -39.98
N LEU A 13 31.64 42.10 -39.92
CA LEU A 13 30.68 42.07 -38.81
C LEU A 13 30.96 42.94 -37.56
N LEU A 14 30.24 44.06 -37.47
CA LEU A 14 29.94 44.74 -36.21
C LEU A 14 28.43 44.64 -35.88
N LEU A 15 28.17 43.95 -34.78
CA LEU A 15 27.21 44.26 -33.71
C LEU A 15 25.72 44.41 -34.06
N PHE A 16 25.00 43.29 -33.98
CA PHE A 16 23.66 43.27 -33.38
C PHE A 16 23.75 42.62 -31.99
N LEU A 17 23.91 43.44 -30.96
CA LEU A 17 23.63 43.04 -29.59
C LEU A 17 22.13 43.17 -29.34
N GLY A 18 21.55 42.14 -28.74
CA GLY A 18 20.46 42.35 -27.78
C GLY A 18 19.15 41.66 -28.11
N CYS A 19 19.11 40.33 -27.95
CA CYS A 19 17.96 39.72 -27.30
C CYS A 19 18.46 38.58 -26.42
N LYS A 20 18.51 38.81 -25.10
CA LYS A 20 18.73 37.73 -24.14
C LYS A 20 17.53 36.79 -24.23
N THR A 21 17.68 35.64 -24.85
CA THR A 21 16.80 34.50 -24.59
C THR A 21 17.00 34.13 -23.13
N SER A 22 15.99 34.39 -22.29
CA SER A 22 15.88 33.75 -20.99
C SER A 22 15.87 32.25 -21.25
N SER A 23 16.95 31.53 -20.92
CA SER A 23 16.89 30.09 -20.85
C SER A 23 15.93 29.77 -19.71
N LYS A 24 14.71 29.35 -20.03
CA LYS A 24 13.91 28.61 -19.08
C LYS A 24 14.76 27.40 -18.70
N ASP A 25 15.23 27.40 -17.47
CA ASP A 25 15.90 26.28 -16.85
C ASP A 25 14.88 25.15 -16.71
N ASN A 26 14.66 24.40 -17.80
CA ASN A 26 13.88 23.17 -17.83
C ASN A 26 14.72 22.06 -17.20
N ARG A 27 15.04 22.18 -15.91
CA ARG A 27 15.42 21.01 -15.12
C ARG A 27 14.16 20.16 -14.94
N CYS A 28 13.97 19.24 -15.87
CA CYS A 28 13.15 18.07 -15.60
C CYS A 28 13.90 17.30 -14.52
N PHE A 29 13.37 17.28 -13.29
CA PHE A 29 13.87 16.33 -12.31
C PHE A 29 13.60 14.94 -12.88
N ASP A 30 14.66 14.17 -13.12
CA ASP A 30 14.49 12.74 -13.42
C ASP A 30 13.70 12.14 -12.25
N LYS A 31 12.52 11.59 -12.58
CA LYS A 31 11.73 10.89 -11.57
C LYS A 31 12.54 9.70 -11.09
N ILE A 32 12.93 9.72 -9.82
CA ILE A 32 13.56 8.57 -9.18
C ILE A 32 12.50 7.46 -9.13
N ALA A 33 12.80 6.31 -9.75
CA ALA A 33 11.96 5.13 -9.66
C ALA A 33 12.19 4.42 -8.32
N SER A 34 11.12 4.05 -7.63
CA SER A 34 11.21 3.17 -6.47
C SER A 34 11.64 1.77 -6.90
N VAL A 35 12.45 1.12 -6.07
CA VAL A 35 12.72 -0.31 -6.20
C VAL A 35 11.66 -1.06 -5.41
N ASP A 36 10.98 -2.00 -6.07
CA ASP A 36 9.99 -2.84 -5.42
C ASP A 36 10.63 -3.75 -4.37
N PHE A 37 10.01 -3.88 -3.20
CA PHE A 37 10.58 -4.65 -2.09
C PHE A 37 10.69 -6.15 -2.41
N SER A 38 9.85 -6.69 -3.30
CA SER A 38 9.92 -8.09 -3.75
C SER A 38 11.20 -8.41 -4.52
N GLN A 39 11.87 -7.38 -5.03
CA GLN A 39 13.14 -7.50 -5.76
C GLN A 39 14.36 -7.33 -4.85
N VAL A 40 14.17 -7.16 -3.54
CA VAL A 40 15.23 -6.85 -2.58
C VAL A 40 15.38 -7.97 -1.57
N SER A 41 16.54 -8.63 -1.56
CA SER A 41 16.91 -9.58 -0.51
C SER A 41 17.76 -8.88 0.56
N ILE A 42 17.30 -8.91 1.81
CA ILE A 42 17.98 -8.34 2.96
C ILE A 42 18.73 -9.47 3.70
N THR A 43 20.06 -9.38 3.76
CA THR A 43 20.93 -10.44 4.32
C THR A 43 21.92 -9.92 5.37
N ASP A 44 21.69 -8.73 5.92
CA ASP A 44 22.58 -8.12 6.90
C ASP A 44 22.37 -8.66 8.34
N ASN A 45 23.18 -8.18 9.29
CA ASN A 45 23.06 -8.59 10.70
C ASN A 45 22.06 -7.76 11.50
N PHE A 46 21.54 -6.65 10.97
CA PHE A 46 20.65 -5.76 11.71
C PHE A 46 19.16 -6.01 11.36
N TRP A 47 18.83 -6.04 10.07
CA TRP A 47 17.45 -6.19 9.59
C TRP A 47 17.04 -7.65 9.44
N SER A 48 17.93 -8.53 8.96
CA SER A 48 17.56 -9.94 8.77
C SER A 48 17.01 -10.61 10.04
N PRO A 49 17.57 -10.39 11.26
CA PRO A 49 16.99 -10.94 12.48
C PRO A 49 15.57 -10.39 12.78
N ARG A 50 15.27 -9.14 12.42
CA ARG A 50 13.94 -8.53 12.66
C ARG A 50 12.88 -9.13 11.76
N LEU A 51 13.21 -9.33 10.49
CA LEU A 51 12.31 -10.00 9.54
C LEU A 51 12.06 -11.44 9.97
N LYS A 52 13.10 -12.16 10.43
CA LYS A 52 12.94 -13.51 11.00
C LYS A 52 12.04 -13.51 12.25
N SER A 53 12.22 -12.55 13.16
CA SER A 53 11.34 -12.42 14.34
C SER A 53 9.91 -12.05 13.97
N HIS A 54 9.70 -11.22 12.95
CA HIS A 54 8.37 -10.88 12.48
C HIS A 54 7.59 -12.15 12.06
N VAL A 55 8.22 -13.01 11.24
CA VAL A 55 7.60 -14.26 10.78
C VAL A 55 7.44 -15.28 11.91
N ALA A 56 8.48 -15.47 12.73
CA ALA A 56 8.49 -16.53 13.73
C ALA A 56 7.70 -16.19 15.00
N ILE A 57 7.50 -14.90 15.31
CA ILE A 57 6.95 -14.44 16.59
C ILE A 57 5.78 -13.48 16.38
N THR A 58 5.99 -12.37 15.65
CA THR A 58 4.97 -11.32 15.55
C THR A 58 3.71 -11.82 14.85
N LEU A 59 3.82 -12.45 13.68
CA LEU A 59 2.66 -12.95 12.94
C LEU A 59 1.85 -13.99 13.74
N PRO A 60 2.46 -15.04 14.34
CA PRO A 60 1.73 -15.97 15.20
C PRO A 60 1.00 -15.30 16.37
N VAL A 61 1.62 -14.29 17.01
CA VAL A 61 0.98 -13.55 18.10
C VAL A 61 -0.20 -12.72 17.58
N CYS A 62 -0.05 -12.03 16.44
CA CYS A 62 -1.15 -11.29 15.83
C CYS A 62 -2.33 -12.21 15.48
N ILE A 63 -2.06 -13.39 14.91
CA ILE A 63 -3.07 -14.40 14.58
C ILE A 63 -3.82 -14.85 15.85
N ASP A 64 -3.11 -15.28 16.89
CA ASP A 64 -3.73 -15.72 18.16
C ASP A 64 -4.55 -14.59 18.82
N GLN A 65 -4.05 -13.35 18.78
CA GLN A 65 -4.78 -12.20 19.30
C GLN A 65 -6.09 -11.97 18.56
N ILE A 66 -6.06 -12.03 17.23
CA ILE A 66 -7.22 -11.80 16.36
C ILE A 66 -8.24 -12.94 16.48
N GLU A 67 -7.79 -14.20 16.45
CA GLU A 67 -8.66 -15.36 16.42
C GLU A 67 -9.19 -15.74 17.81
N HIS A 68 -8.33 -15.70 18.83
CA HIS A 68 -8.62 -16.38 20.10
C HIS A 68 -8.73 -15.42 21.28
N LYS A 69 -7.85 -14.41 21.39
CA LYS A 69 -7.83 -13.53 22.57
C LYS A 69 -8.86 -12.42 22.51
N THR A 70 -8.95 -11.75 21.38
CA THR A 70 -9.86 -10.59 21.19
C THR A 70 -11.05 -10.96 20.32
N GLY A 71 -10.91 -11.92 19.41
CA GLY A 71 -12.01 -12.41 18.58
C GLY A 71 -12.43 -11.46 17.47
N ARG A 72 -11.56 -10.58 16.99
CA ARG A 72 -11.86 -9.61 15.93
C ARG A 72 -12.40 -10.26 14.67
N ILE A 73 -11.82 -11.41 14.30
CA ILE A 73 -12.28 -12.19 13.14
C ILE A 73 -13.74 -12.65 13.26
N ARG A 74 -14.25 -12.84 14.49
CA ARG A 74 -15.64 -13.25 14.73
C ARG A 74 -16.65 -12.17 14.34
N ASN A 75 -16.24 -10.90 14.28
CA ASN A 75 -17.11 -9.84 13.80
C ASN A 75 -17.46 -10.05 12.30
N PHE A 76 -16.52 -10.54 11.50
CA PHE A 76 -16.78 -10.92 10.10
C PHE A 76 -17.70 -12.12 10.01
N GLU A 77 -17.47 -13.16 10.82
CA GLU A 77 -18.34 -14.35 10.87
C GLU A 77 -19.78 -14.01 11.27
N ASN A 78 -19.96 -13.09 12.21
CA ASN A 78 -21.27 -12.59 12.63
C ASN A 78 -21.93 -11.76 11.52
N ALA A 79 -21.16 -10.85 10.90
CA ALA A 79 -21.64 -10.01 9.81
C ALA A 79 -22.09 -10.85 8.60
N ALA A 80 -21.33 -11.89 8.24
CA ALA A 80 -21.67 -12.83 7.19
C ALA A 80 -22.99 -13.59 7.46
N LYS A 81 -23.23 -13.95 8.73
CA LYS A 81 -24.48 -14.62 9.15
C LYS A 81 -25.65 -13.66 9.31
N GLY A 82 -25.42 -12.35 9.32
CA GLY A 82 -26.42 -11.35 9.69
C GLY A 82 -26.96 -11.48 11.13
N THR A 83 -26.22 -12.17 12.00
CA THR A 83 -26.62 -12.45 13.39
C THR A 83 -25.43 -12.32 14.32
N GLY A 84 -25.68 -12.08 15.61
CA GLY A 84 -24.64 -11.84 16.61
C GLY A 84 -24.48 -10.36 16.96
N VAL A 85 -23.44 -10.03 17.72
CA VAL A 85 -23.16 -8.69 18.22
C VAL A 85 -21.73 -8.32 17.87
N HIS A 86 -21.52 -7.08 17.42
CA HIS A 86 -20.17 -6.53 17.24
C HIS A 86 -19.44 -6.46 18.59
N SER A 87 -18.20 -6.92 18.63
CA SER A 87 -17.34 -6.79 19.81
C SER A 87 -16.12 -5.93 19.51
N GLY A 88 -15.60 -5.28 20.56
CA GLY A 88 -14.45 -4.38 20.43
C GLY A 88 -14.82 -3.01 19.90
N ILE A 89 -13.83 -2.32 19.32
CA ILE A 89 -13.99 -0.95 18.81
C ILE A 89 -14.44 -0.99 17.34
N PHE A 90 -15.12 0.04 16.87
CA PHE A 90 -15.68 0.13 15.51
C PHE A 90 -14.62 0.06 14.39
N PHE A 91 -13.34 0.24 14.71
CA PHE A 91 -12.22 0.11 13.75
C PHE A 91 -11.46 -1.22 13.84
N ASP A 92 -11.92 -2.17 14.66
CA ASP A 92 -11.20 -3.43 14.92
C ASP A 92 -11.05 -4.32 13.67
N ASP A 93 -11.86 -4.11 12.63
CA ASP A 93 -11.69 -4.73 11.31
C ASP A 93 -10.29 -4.45 10.73
N SER A 94 -9.75 -3.25 10.98
CA SER A 94 -8.44 -2.85 10.47
C SER A 94 -7.29 -3.66 11.04
N ASP A 95 -7.42 -4.22 12.25
CA ASP A 95 -6.38 -5.07 12.83
C ASP A 95 -6.27 -6.39 12.04
N VAL A 96 -7.41 -6.91 11.54
CA VAL A 96 -7.44 -8.11 10.68
C VAL A 96 -6.78 -7.80 9.34
N TYR A 97 -7.14 -6.67 8.72
CA TYR A 97 -6.57 -6.26 7.44
C TYR A 97 -5.06 -6.02 7.51
N LYS A 98 -4.57 -5.29 8.52
CA LYS A 98 -3.12 -5.03 8.69
C LYS A 98 -2.32 -6.30 8.96
N ALA A 99 -2.89 -7.22 9.74
CA ALA A 99 -2.24 -8.50 9.96
C ALA A 99 -2.19 -9.31 8.66
N LEU A 100 -3.26 -9.30 7.85
CA LEU A 100 -3.29 -9.93 6.52
C LEU A 100 -2.25 -9.32 5.57
N GLU A 101 -2.10 -7.99 5.55
CA GLU A 101 -1.05 -7.30 4.79
C GLU A 101 0.36 -7.78 5.21
N GLY A 102 0.61 -7.89 6.52
CA GLY A 102 1.86 -8.43 7.05
C GLY A 102 2.13 -9.88 6.62
N MET A 103 1.08 -10.72 6.56
CA MET A 103 1.19 -12.09 6.04
C MET A 103 1.58 -12.07 4.55
N ALA A 104 0.91 -11.25 3.74
CA ALA A 104 1.18 -11.13 2.31
C ALA A 104 2.65 -10.74 2.03
N TYR A 105 3.17 -9.71 2.70
CA TYR A 105 4.57 -9.33 2.55
C TYR A 105 5.56 -10.41 3.02
N SER A 106 5.23 -11.13 4.09
CA SER A 106 6.05 -12.24 4.56
C SER A 106 6.15 -13.35 3.51
N LEU A 107 5.02 -13.72 2.88
CA LEU A 107 4.92 -14.82 1.93
C LEU A 107 5.75 -14.61 0.66
N ILE A 108 5.92 -13.37 0.20
CA ILE A 108 6.78 -13.04 -0.95
C ILE A 108 8.23 -13.50 -0.73
N ASN A 109 8.78 -13.23 0.45
CA ASN A 109 10.19 -13.53 0.76
C ASN A 109 10.37 -14.87 1.47
N ASN A 110 9.31 -15.39 2.10
CA ASN A 110 9.32 -16.62 2.90
C ASN A 110 8.05 -17.42 2.61
N PRO A 111 7.99 -18.13 1.45
CA PRO A 111 6.83 -18.96 1.13
C PRO A 111 6.53 -19.96 2.25
N ASN A 112 5.28 -19.96 2.71
CA ASN A 112 4.82 -20.79 3.82
C ASN A 112 3.36 -21.21 3.58
N PRO A 113 3.12 -22.45 3.13
CA PRO A 113 1.79 -22.94 2.78
C PRO A 113 0.76 -22.87 3.92
N GLU A 114 1.20 -23.02 5.18
CA GLU A 114 0.30 -22.95 6.33
C GLU A 114 -0.13 -21.51 6.62
N LEU A 115 0.78 -20.55 6.44
CA LEU A 115 0.47 -19.12 6.57
C LEU A 115 -0.43 -18.64 5.43
N GLU A 116 -0.16 -19.09 4.21
CA GLU A 116 -0.99 -18.81 3.03
C GLU A 116 -2.43 -19.33 3.22
N LYS A 117 -2.58 -20.59 3.66
CA LYS A 117 -3.89 -21.15 3.99
C LYS A 117 -4.62 -20.37 5.09
N LYS A 118 -3.88 -19.85 6.08
CA LYS A 118 -4.45 -19.00 7.14
C LYS A 118 -4.93 -17.65 6.58
N ALA A 119 -4.16 -17.04 5.67
CA ALA A 119 -4.56 -15.83 4.97
C ALA A 119 -5.83 -16.07 4.13
N ASP A 120 -5.89 -17.16 3.37
CA ASP A 120 -7.07 -17.57 2.58
C ASP A 120 -8.31 -17.75 3.48
N GLU A 121 -8.15 -18.40 4.65
CA GLU A 121 -9.25 -18.55 5.62
C GLU A 121 -9.81 -17.19 6.08
N TRP A 122 -8.95 -16.20 6.30
CA TRP A 122 -9.39 -14.86 6.68
C TRP A 122 -10.06 -14.13 5.51
N ILE A 123 -9.51 -14.25 4.31
CA ILE A 123 -10.07 -13.68 3.08
C ILE A 123 -11.49 -14.21 2.85
N ASP A 124 -11.71 -15.52 3.01
CA ASP A 124 -13.03 -16.13 2.88
C ASP A 124 -14.05 -15.55 3.88
N LYS A 125 -13.64 -15.32 5.14
CA LYS A 125 -14.49 -14.71 6.17
C LYS A 125 -14.81 -13.25 5.86
N ILE A 126 -13.82 -12.50 5.38
CA ILE A 126 -13.97 -11.10 4.96
C ILE A 126 -14.94 -11.01 3.78
N ALA A 127 -14.72 -11.83 2.75
CA ALA A 127 -15.57 -11.90 1.56
C ALA A 127 -17.01 -12.28 1.91
N ALA A 128 -17.21 -13.27 2.80
CA ALA A 128 -18.54 -13.67 3.25
C ALA A 128 -19.29 -12.58 4.03
N ALA A 129 -18.58 -11.64 4.66
CA ALA A 129 -19.17 -10.51 5.39
C ALA A 129 -19.53 -9.32 4.49
N GLN A 130 -18.97 -9.27 3.27
CA GLN A 130 -19.21 -8.19 2.33
C GLN A 130 -20.68 -8.16 1.88
N GLN A 131 -21.26 -6.97 1.83
CA GLN A 131 -22.64 -6.76 1.43
C GLN A 131 -22.77 -6.80 -0.11
N PRO A 132 -23.97 -7.06 -0.67
CA PRO A 132 -24.16 -7.19 -2.13
C PRO A 132 -23.76 -5.95 -2.94
N ASP A 133 -23.73 -4.76 -2.33
CA ASP A 133 -23.30 -3.50 -2.93
C ASP A 133 -21.79 -3.25 -2.78
N GLY A 134 -21.03 -4.21 -2.24
CA GLY A 134 -19.60 -4.12 -1.98
C GLY A 134 -19.24 -3.52 -0.63
N TYR A 135 -20.22 -3.04 0.15
CA TYR A 135 -19.95 -2.45 1.47
C TYR A 135 -19.37 -3.47 2.45
N ILE A 136 -18.33 -3.10 3.18
CA ILE A 136 -17.74 -3.94 4.23
C ILE A 136 -17.24 -3.11 5.41
N ASN A 137 -17.90 -3.32 6.55
CA ASN A 137 -17.53 -2.82 7.87
C ASN A 137 -18.44 -3.53 8.87
N THR A 138 -17.89 -4.40 9.71
CA THR A 138 -18.71 -5.29 10.54
C THR A 138 -19.49 -4.51 11.60
N PHE A 139 -18.96 -3.38 12.07
CA PHE A 139 -19.60 -2.55 13.09
C PHE A 139 -20.97 -2.08 12.62
N TYR A 140 -21.06 -1.40 11.48
CA TYR A 140 -22.36 -0.96 10.96
C TYR A 140 -23.20 -2.11 10.44
N THR A 141 -22.60 -3.17 9.88
CA THR A 141 -23.36 -4.37 9.50
C THR A 141 -24.11 -5.00 10.68
N LEU A 142 -23.52 -4.97 11.87
CA LEU A 142 -24.09 -5.59 13.06
C LEU A 142 -24.85 -4.63 13.99
N THR A 143 -24.70 -3.32 13.85
CA THR A 143 -25.30 -2.33 14.77
C THR A 143 -26.31 -1.37 14.13
N GLY A 144 -26.42 -1.39 12.79
CA GLY A 144 -27.38 -0.57 12.05
C GLY A 144 -26.86 -0.23 10.66
N LEU A 145 -27.19 -1.06 9.69
CA LEU A 145 -26.77 -0.92 8.30
C LEU A 145 -27.37 0.31 7.63
N ASP A 146 -28.47 0.83 8.15
CA ASP A 146 -29.11 2.08 7.77
C ASP A 146 -28.28 3.32 8.16
N LYS A 147 -27.28 3.16 9.04
CA LYS A 147 -26.45 4.26 9.57
C LYS A 147 -25.10 4.40 8.89
N ARG A 148 -24.82 3.62 7.83
CA ARG A 148 -23.60 3.75 7.04
C ARG A 148 -23.39 5.21 6.62
N TRP A 149 -22.16 5.69 6.69
CA TRP A 149 -21.74 7.03 6.26
C TRP A 149 -22.33 8.21 7.04
N THR A 150 -23.07 7.95 8.13
CA THR A 150 -23.67 9.00 8.96
C THR A 150 -22.70 9.60 9.97
N ASN A 151 -21.61 8.88 10.31
CA ASN A 151 -20.63 9.34 11.28
C ASN A 151 -19.21 8.87 10.89
N MET A 152 -18.44 9.77 10.29
CA MET A 152 -17.08 9.49 9.83
C MET A 152 -16.10 9.15 10.97
N ASP A 153 -16.38 9.55 12.21
CA ASP A 153 -15.56 9.17 13.37
C ASP A 153 -15.63 7.65 13.65
N LYS A 154 -16.54 6.93 13.00
CA LYS A 154 -16.65 5.46 13.09
C LYS A 154 -15.80 4.71 12.07
N HIS A 155 -14.88 5.41 11.39
CA HIS A 155 -13.74 4.81 10.69
C HIS A 155 -14.11 3.87 9.53
N GLU A 156 -15.28 4.05 8.89
CA GLU A 156 -15.66 3.27 7.70
C GLU A 156 -14.61 3.37 6.60
N MET A 157 -14.20 4.60 6.23
CA MET A 157 -13.14 4.81 5.23
C MET A 157 -11.75 4.39 5.70
N TYR A 158 -11.45 4.47 6.99
CA TYR A 158 -10.17 4.03 7.54
C TYR A 158 -10.03 2.52 7.46
N CYS A 159 -11.08 1.77 7.84
CA CYS A 159 -11.10 0.32 7.68
C CYS A 159 -11.04 -0.07 6.20
N ALA A 160 -11.78 0.62 5.32
CA ALA A 160 -11.71 0.39 3.88
C ALA A 160 -10.30 0.67 3.32
N GLY A 161 -9.61 1.69 3.81
CA GLY A 161 -8.23 1.99 3.45
C GLY A 161 -7.28 0.83 3.76
N HIS A 162 -7.33 0.32 4.99
CA HIS A 162 -6.50 -0.83 5.37
C HIS A 162 -6.90 -2.13 4.65
N MET A 163 -8.18 -2.31 4.32
CA MET A 163 -8.61 -3.42 3.47
C MET A 163 -7.95 -3.33 2.08
N ILE A 164 -7.90 -2.13 1.48
CA ILE A 164 -7.28 -1.90 0.16
C ILE A 164 -5.77 -2.13 0.22
N GLU A 165 -5.09 -1.72 1.29
CA GLU A 165 -3.65 -1.97 1.45
C GLU A 165 -3.32 -3.47 1.55
N ALA A 166 -4.23 -4.26 2.11
CA ALA A 166 -4.04 -5.70 2.30
C ALA A 166 -4.41 -6.58 1.09
N ALA A 167 -5.20 -6.06 0.16
CA ALA A 167 -5.80 -6.80 -0.97
C ALA A 167 -4.90 -6.82 -2.22
#